data_AF-R6YFS4-F1
#
_entry.id   AF-R6YFS4-F1
#
_cell.length_a   1.000
_cell.length_b   1.000
_cell.length_c   1.000
_cell.angle_alpha   90.00
_cell.angle_beta   90.00
_cell.angle_gamma   90.00
#
_symmetry.space_group_name_H-M   'P 1'
#
loop_
_entity.id
_entity.type
_entity.pdbx_description
1 polymer ?
#
loop_
_entity_poly.entity_id
_entity_poly.type
_entity_poly.pdbx_seq_one_letter_code
_entity_poly.pdbx_strand_id
1 'polypeptide(L)'
;MAEKIEKKPIKITETILRDAHQSLIATRMTTEQMLPIVDKMDQVGFHAVECWGGATFDASLRFLKEDPWERLRKLRAGFKNTKLQMLFRGQNILGYNHYADDVVEYFVQKSIANGIDIIRIFDCLNDMRNLETAVKAANKENGHAQIALSYTLGDAYTLDYWKDMAKKIEDLGAKSLCIKDMAGLLTPYKATELVTALKESVDIPIDLHTHYTSGVASMTYLKAVEAGCDIIDTAMSPFALGTSQPATEVMVETFRGTPYDTGLDQNLLAEIAEYFRPMREEALASGLMNTKVLGVNIKTLMYQVPGGMLSNLVSQLKEMGQEDKYEAVLEEVPRVRKDFGEPPLVTPSSQIVGTQAVLNVVSGERYKMVTKESKKLLSGEFGQTVKPFNPEVQKKCIGDTKPITCRPADLIKPQLADIEKEMAQWKQQDEDVLSYALFPQVATEFFKYREAQKTKVDPTLADKENKVYPV
;
A
#
# COMPACT_ATOMS: atom_id res chain seq x y z
N MET A 1 31.50 -3.57 36.90
CA MET A 1 30.22 -4.30 36.72
C MET A 1 29.66 -3.84 35.40
N ALA A 2 29.46 -4.73 34.43
CA ALA A 2 28.78 -4.34 33.19
C ALA A 2 27.35 -3.92 33.56
N GLU A 3 26.97 -2.68 33.24
CA GLU A 3 25.60 -2.22 33.41
C GLU A 3 24.67 -3.21 32.70
N LYS A 4 23.67 -3.71 33.43
CA LYS A 4 22.73 -4.69 32.91
C LYS A 4 21.82 -3.96 31.93
N ILE A 5 22.18 -4.00 30.64
CA ILE A 5 21.42 -3.36 29.56
C ILE A 5 20.00 -3.92 29.57
N GLU A 6 18.99 -3.04 29.76
CA GLU A 6 17.59 -3.40 29.60
C GLU A 6 17.33 -3.70 28.11
N LYS A 7 17.08 -4.97 27.78
CA LYS A 7 16.86 -5.38 26.39
C LYS A 7 15.47 -4.97 25.92
N LYS A 8 15.40 -4.32 24.75
CA LYS A 8 14.18 -3.96 24.01
C LYS A 8 14.34 -4.36 22.54
N PRO A 9 14.36 -5.66 22.21
CA PRO A 9 14.59 -6.14 20.85
C PRO A 9 13.64 -5.49 19.85
N ILE A 10 14.17 -4.87 18.79
CA ILE A 10 13.32 -4.34 17.72
C ILE A 10 12.72 -5.50 16.93
N LYS A 11 11.43 -5.37 16.61
CA LYS A 11 10.71 -6.34 15.78
C LYS A 11 10.84 -5.99 14.30
N ILE A 12 10.97 -7.00 13.46
CA ILE A 12 11.09 -6.83 12.00
C ILE A 12 9.86 -7.41 11.30
N THR A 13 9.22 -6.59 10.46
CA THR A 13 8.26 -7.05 9.46
C THR A 13 8.93 -7.10 8.09
N GLU A 14 8.95 -8.28 7.47
CA GLU A 14 9.62 -8.49 6.17
C GLU A 14 8.64 -8.28 5.01
N THR A 15 9.00 -7.47 4.01
CA THR A 15 8.11 -7.03 2.93
C THR A 15 8.41 -7.66 1.57
N ILE A 16 9.39 -8.56 1.46
CA ILE A 16 9.84 -9.16 0.20
C ILE A 16 8.71 -9.78 -0.64
N LEU A 17 7.69 -10.35 0.02
CA LEU A 17 6.56 -11.03 -0.65
C LEU A 17 5.42 -10.08 -1.06
N ARG A 18 5.50 -8.78 -0.75
CA ARG A 18 4.47 -7.78 -1.11
C ARG A 18 5.08 -6.46 -1.59
N ASP A 19 5.53 -5.58 -0.69
CA ASP A 19 5.90 -4.21 -1.08
C ASP A 19 7.17 -4.16 -1.91
N ALA A 20 8.17 -5.00 -1.59
CA ALA A 20 9.47 -4.93 -2.26
C ALA A 20 9.35 -5.20 -3.77
N HIS A 21 8.66 -6.28 -4.15
CA HIS A 21 8.44 -6.61 -5.56
C HIS A 21 7.38 -5.71 -6.22
N GLN A 22 6.42 -5.19 -5.45
CA GLN A 22 5.52 -4.14 -5.93
C GLN A 22 6.31 -2.87 -6.32
N SER A 23 7.29 -2.48 -5.51
CA SER A 23 8.12 -1.30 -5.72
C SER A 23 9.15 -1.45 -6.84
N LEU A 24 9.75 -2.63 -6.98
CA LEU A 24 10.92 -2.81 -7.84
C LEU A 24 10.63 -3.54 -9.15
N ILE A 25 9.64 -4.43 -9.19
CA ILE A 25 9.32 -5.27 -10.37
C ILE A 25 7.83 -5.28 -10.69
N ALA A 26 7.13 -4.17 -10.45
CA ALA A 26 5.74 -3.96 -10.82
C ALA A 26 4.77 -5.07 -10.34
N THR A 27 5.04 -5.63 -9.16
CA THR A 27 4.20 -6.66 -8.53
C THR A 27 4.16 -7.98 -9.32
N ARG A 28 5.28 -8.39 -9.92
CA ARG A 28 5.34 -9.54 -10.84
C ARG A 28 5.90 -10.84 -10.26
N MET A 29 6.16 -10.90 -8.96
CA MET A 29 6.56 -12.15 -8.31
C MET A 29 5.37 -13.14 -8.27
N THR A 30 5.55 -14.32 -8.86
CA THR A 30 4.53 -15.38 -8.91
C THR A 30 4.46 -16.14 -7.60
N THR A 31 3.34 -16.82 -7.33
CA THR A 31 3.24 -17.64 -6.12
C THR A 31 4.29 -18.76 -6.13
N GLU A 32 4.50 -19.39 -7.28
CA GLU A 32 5.51 -20.45 -7.48
C GLU A 32 6.93 -20.01 -7.11
N GLN A 33 7.29 -18.75 -7.37
CA GLN A 33 8.58 -18.18 -6.98
C GLN A 33 8.67 -17.87 -5.48
N MET A 34 7.54 -17.75 -4.77
CA MET A 34 7.55 -17.46 -3.33
C MET A 34 7.68 -18.75 -2.50
N LEU A 35 6.97 -19.81 -2.87
CA LEU A 35 6.81 -20.99 -2.01
C LEU A 35 8.10 -21.69 -1.58
N PRO A 36 9.13 -21.87 -2.45
CA PRO A 36 10.31 -22.66 -2.09
C PRO A 36 11.13 -22.12 -0.92
N ILE A 37 10.98 -20.82 -0.58
CA ILE A 37 11.75 -20.18 0.50
C ILE A 37 10.94 -19.95 1.78
N VAL A 38 9.62 -20.19 1.74
CA VAL A 38 8.71 -19.89 2.87
C VAL A 38 9.13 -20.58 4.16
N ASP A 39 9.49 -21.87 4.10
CA ASP A 39 9.88 -22.64 5.30
C ASP A 39 11.12 -22.05 6.01
N LYS A 40 12.06 -21.47 5.26
CA LYS A 40 13.22 -20.79 5.85
C LYS A 40 12.82 -19.45 6.44
N MET A 41 12.01 -18.66 5.71
CA MET A 41 11.50 -17.39 6.23
C MET A 41 10.71 -17.58 7.53
N ASP A 42 9.95 -18.67 7.65
CA ASP A 42 9.16 -18.97 8.85
C ASP A 42 10.00 -19.31 10.09
N GLN A 43 11.27 -19.71 9.89
CA GLN A 43 12.22 -20.02 10.97
C GLN A 43 12.99 -18.81 11.47
N VAL A 44 12.97 -17.69 10.75
CA VAL A 44 13.76 -16.49 11.10
C VAL A 44 13.35 -15.92 12.45
N GLY A 45 12.05 -15.89 12.74
CA GLY A 45 11.49 -15.19 13.90
C GLY A 45 11.04 -13.76 13.59
N PHE A 46 10.64 -13.48 12.34
CA PHE A 46 10.00 -12.22 11.96
C PHE A 46 8.75 -11.96 12.80
N HIS A 47 8.47 -10.68 13.08
CA HIS A 47 7.21 -10.27 13.69
C HIS A 47 6.02 -10.61 12.80
N ALA A 48 6.18 -10.31 11.50
CA ALA A 48 5.25 -10.64 10.45
C ALA A 48 5.99 -10.68 9.10
N VAL A 49 5.38 -11.32 8.11
CA VAL A 49 5.73 -11.17 6.70
C VAL A 49 4.55 -10.52 6.00
N GLU A 50 4.79 -9.38 5.38
CA GLU A 50 3.80 -8.73 4.54
C GLU A 50 3.79 -9.42 3.17
N CYS A 51 2.70 -10.14 2.89
CA CYS A 51 2.65 -11.07 1.76
C CYS A 51 1.37 -10.95 0.91
N TRP A 52 0.46 -10.06 1.28
CA TRP A 52 -0.84 -9.94 0.62
C TRP A 52 -1.41 -8.53 0.67
N GLY A 53 -2.48 -8.28 -0.09
CA GLY A 53 -3.05 -6.94 -0.21
C GLY A 53 -2.21 -6.00 -1.08
N GLY A 54 -2.42 -4.69 -0.93
CA GLY A 54 -1.84 -3.70 -1.83
C GLY A 54 -2.22 -3.98 -3.30
N ALA A 55 -1.24 -3.95 -4.21
CA ALA A 55 -1.47 -4.23 -5.63
C ALA A 55 -1.43 -5.72 -6.00
N THR A 56 -1.07 -6.61 -5.05
CA THR A 56 -0.88 -8.04 -5.35
C THR A 56 -2.16 -8.73 -5.80
N PHE A 57 -3.33 -8.28 -5.31
CA PHE A 57 -4.62 -8.85 -5.66
C PHE A 57 -4.99 -8.61 -7.13
N ASP A 58 -4.95 -7.35 -7.59
CA ASP A 58 -5.15 -7.00 -9.01
C ASP A 58 -4.07 -7.66 -9.88
N ALA A 59 -2.80 -7.63 -9.42
CA ALA A 59 -1.71 -8.19 -10.20
C ALA A 59 -1.83 -9.70 -10.44
N SER A 60 -2.24 -10.44 -9.40
CA SER A 60 -2.46 -11.89 -9.47
C SER A 60 -3.50 -12.23 -10.55
N LEU A 61 -4.66 -11.58 -10.52
CA LEU A 61 -5.73 -11.81 -11.49
C LEU A 61 -5.36 -11.32 -12.89
N ARG A 62 -4.88 -10.08 -13.00
CA ARG A 62 -4.72 -9.39 -14.27
C ARG A 62 -3.56 -9.93 -15.09
N PHE A 63 -2.41 -10.11 -14.46
CA PHE A 63 -1.15 -10.34 -15.15
C PHE A 63 -0.59 -11.73 -14.90
N LEU A 64 -0.65 -12.22 -13.66
CA LEU A 64 -0.07 -13.52 -13.30
C LEU A 64 -1.02 -14.68 -13.61
N LYS A 65 -2.31 -14.40 -13.81
CA LYS A 65 -3.36 -15.40 -14.00
C LYS A 65 -3.42 -16.38 -12.83
N GLU A 66 -3.24 -15.86 -11.62
CA GLU A 66 -3.30 -16.59 -10.36
C GLU A 66 -4.50 -16.13 -9.53
N ASP A 67 -5.09 -17.06 -8.77
CA ASP A 67 -6.09 -16.72 -7.76
C ASP A 67 -5.39 -16.13 -6.52
N PRO A 68 -5.64 -14.85 -6.16
CA PRO A 68 -5.02 -14.25 -4.99
C PRO A 68 -5.41 -14.92 -3.68
N TRP A 69 -6.57 -15.57 -3.59
CA TRP A 69 -7.00 -16.31 -2.40
C TRP A 69 -6.21 -17.60 -2.25
N GLU A 70 -5.90 -18.29 -3.36
CA GLU A 70 -5.02 -19.45 -3.29
C GLU A 70 -3.58 -19.09 -2.96
N ARG A 71 -3.09 -17.94 -3.44
CA ARG A 71 -1.79 -17.43 -2.99
C ARG A 71 -1.76 -17.31 -1.47
N LEU A 72 -2.78 -16.68 -0.88
CA LEU A 72 -2.87 -16.52 0.58
C LEU A 72 -2.90 -17.88 1.30
N ARG A 73 -3.77 -18.81 0.87
CA ARG A 73 -3.87 -20.14 1.47
C ARG A 73 -2.56 -20.92 1.39
N LYS A 74 -1.87 -20.89 0.25
CA LYS A 74 -0.56 -21.55 0.08
C LYS A 74 0.52 -20.93 0.96
N LEU A 75 0.56 -19.61 1.09
CA LEU A 75 1.49 -18.94 2.00
C LEU A 75 1.21 -19.28 3.46
N ARG A 76 -0.06 -19.25 3.89
CA ARG A 76 -0.46 -19.69 5.24
C ARG A 76 -0.15 -21.17 5.48
N ALA A 77 -0.19 -21.99 4.44
CA ALA A 77 0.18 -23.39 4.53
C ALA A 77 1.68 -23.59 4.80
N GLY A 78 2.55 -22.67 4.37
CA GLY A 78 4.00 -22.72 4.67
C GLY A 78 4.38 -21.97 5.96
N PHE A 79 3.91 -20.74 6.15
CA PHE A 79 4.17 -19.99 7.39
C PHE A 79 3.35 -20.60 8.53
N LYS A 80 3.99 -21.12 9.58
CA LYS A 80 3.32 -21.69 10.77
C LYS A 80 3.60 -20.89 12.04
N ASN A 81 4.77 -20.26 12.10
CA ASN A 81 5.24 -19.55 13.28
C ASN A 81 5.17 -18.03 13.10
N THR A 82 5.17 -17.57 11.85
CA THR A 82 5.20 -16.16 11.48
C THR A 82 3.79 -15.65 11.15
N LYS A 83 3.49 -14.42 11.58
CA LYS A 83 2.23 -13.76 11.25
C LYS A 83 2.21 -13.32 9.80
N LEU A 84 1.06 -13.47 9.13
CA LEU A 84 0.85 -12.91 7.80
C LEU A 84 0.21 -11.53 7.90
N GLN A 85 0.85 -10.56 7.25
CA GLN A 85 0.36 -9.19 7.18
C GLN A 85 -0.13 -8.86 5.77
N MET A 86 -1.21 -8.07 5.69
CA MET A 86 -1.67 -7.45 4.45
C MET A 86 -1.78 -5.93 4.55
N LEU A 87 -1.66 -5.25 3.41
CA LEU A 87 -2.00 -3.83 3.27
C LEU A 87 -3.45 -3.67 2.75
N PHE A 88 -4.28 -2.95 3.49
CA PHE A 88 -5.71 -2.76 3.26
C PHE A 88 -6.09 -1.27 3.24
N ARG A 89 -6.82 -0.81 2.22
CA ARG A 89 -7.10 0.62 1.97
C ARG A 89 -8.42 1.10 2.57
N GLY A 90 -8.68 0.79 3.85
CA GLY A 90 -9.94 1.17 4.51
C GLY A 90 -11.17 0.77 3.68
N GLN A 91 -12.08 1.72 3.47
CA GLN A 91 -13.28 1.51 2.66
C GLN A 91 -13.01 1.16 1.19
N ASN A 92 -11.81 1.42 0.67
CA ASN A 92 -11.41 1.02 -0.67
C ASN A 92 -10.95 -0.44 -0.78
N ILE A 93 -10.76 -1.15 0.35
CA ILE A 93 -10.29 -2.54 0.38
C ILE A 93 -8.96 -2.67 -0.40
N LEU A 94 -8.95 -3.30 -1.58
CA LEU A 94 -7.81 -3.40 -2.49
C LEU A 94 -8.09 -2.77 -3.86
N GLY A 95 -9.25 -2.10 -4.00
CA GLY A 95 -9.69 -1.45 -5.23
C GLY A 95 -9.45 0.06 -5.25
N TYR A 96 -10.29 0.76 -6.03
CA TYR A 96 -10.14 2.19 -6.34
C TYR A 96 -11.36 3.05 -5.96
N ASN A 97 -12.45 2.48 -5.47
CA ASN A 97 -13.65 3.19 -5.00
C ASN A 97 -14.00 2.74 -3.58
N HIS A 98 -14.81 3.51 -2.84
CA HIS A 98 -15.40 3.02 -1.59
C HIS A 98 -16.41 1.91 -1.91
N TYR A 99 -16.41 0.87 -1.08
CA TYR A 99 -17.39 -0.22 -1.13
C TYR A 99 -18.40 -0.08 0.01
N ALA A 100 -19.56 -0.72 -0.13
CA ALA A 100 -20.51 -0.82 0.97
C ALA A 100 -19.93 -1.60 2.16
N ASP A 101 -20.45 -1.35 3.35
CA ASP A 101 -19.94 -1.93 4.59
C ASP A 101 -20.01 -3.46 4.61
N ASP A 102 -21.06 -4.06 4.02
CA ASP A 102 -21.20 -5.52 3.90
C ASP A 102 -20.07 -6.16 3.08
N VAL A 103 -19.59 -5.49 2.03
CA VAL A 103 -18.45 -5.97 1.22
C VAL A 103 -17.15 -5.85 2.02
N VAL A 104 -16.93 -4.75 2.74
CA VAL A 104 -15.72 -4.54 3.56
C VAL A 104 -15.67 -5.57 4.69
N GLU A 105 -16.75 -5.75 5.43
CA GLU A 105 -16.85 -6.73 6.52
C GLU A 105 -16.58 -8.14 6.03
N TYR A 106 -17.22 -8.53 4.91
CA TYR A 106 -17.05 -9.87 4.35
C TYR A 106 -15.63 -10.10 3.81
N PHE A 107 -15.02 -9.07 3.23
CA PHE A 107 -13.63 -9.16 2.78
C PHE A 107 -12.67 -9.37 3.94
N VAL A 108 -12.84 -8.61 5.03
CA VAL A 108 -12.01 -8.77 6.25
C VAL A 108 -12.18 -10.16 6.84
N GLN A 109 -13.42 -10.63 6.97
CA GLN A 109 -13.71 -11.99 7.44
C GLN A 109 -13.00 -13.05 6.60
N LYS A 110 -13.14 -13.00 5.28
CA LYS A 110 -12.49 -13.98 4.38
C LYS A 110 -10.96 -13.86 4.39
N SER A 111 -10.41 -12.66 4.55
CA SER A 111 -8.96 -12.45 4.66
C SER A 111 -8.40 -13.16 5.90
N ILE A 112 -9.03 -12.98 7.05
CA ILE A 112 -8.61 -13.62 8.31
C ILE A 112 -8.83 -15.13 8.23
N ALA A 113 -10.00 -15.58 7.76
CA ALA A 113 -10.32 -17.00 7.63
C ALA A 113 -9.34 -17.78 6.71
N ASN A 114 -8.77 -17.11 5.71
CA ASN A 114 -7.80 -17.71 4.79
C ASN A 114 -6.34 -17.56 5.26
N GLY A 115 -6.07 -16.82 6.34
CA GLY A 115 -4.77 -16.86 7.03
C GLY A 115 -4.11 -15.52 7.39
N ILE A 116 -4.74 -14.37 7.09
CA ILE A 116 -4.20 -13.07 7.52
C ILE A 116 -4.32 -12.91 9.02
N ASP A 117 -3.22 -12.54 9.68
CA ASP A 117 -3.19 -12.24 11.11
C ASP A 117 -3.24 -10.73 11.37
N ILE A 118 -2.52 -9.93 10.57
CA ILE A 118 -2.40 -8.48 10.70
C ILE A 118 -2.97 -7.79 9.47
N ILE A 119 -3.96 -6.92 9.67
CA ILE A 119 -4.50 -6.06 8.63
C ILE A 119 -3.99 -4.65 8.88
N ARG A 120 -3.05 -4.19 8.04
CA ARG A 120 -2.57 -2.81 8.04
C ARG A 120 -3.54 -1.95 7.24
N ILE A 121 -4.38 -1.18 7.94
CA ILE A 121 -5.50 -0.41 7.40
C ILE A 121 -5.09 1.06 7.25
N PHE A 122 -5.17 1.64 6.05
CA PHE A 122 -4.90 3.06 5.83
C PHE A 122 -5.93 3.72 4.90
N ASP A 123 -6.02 5.04 4.99
CA ASP A 123 -6.80 5.90 4.11
C ASP A 123 -5.87 6.94 3.47
N CYS A 124 -6.12 7.28 2.21
CA CYS A 124 -5.25 8.18 1.46
C CYS A 124 -5.32 9.65 1.95
N LEU A 125 -6.38 10.03 2.64
CA LEU A 125 -6.60 11.36 3.22
C LEU A 125 -6.34 11.40 4.74
N ASN A 126 -6.04 10.26 5.35
CA ASN A 126 -6.06 10.03 6.80
C ASN A 126 -7.44 10.31 7.43
N ASP A 127 -8.54 10.10 6.70
CA ASP A 127 -9.90 10.21 7.24
C ASP A 127 -10.28 8.94 8.01
N MET A 128 -10.28 9.00 9.34
CA MET A 128 -10.55 7.84 10.21
C MET A 128 -11.93 7.22 9.99
N ARG A 129 -12.91 7.99 9.51
CA ARG A 129 -14.26 7.49 9.22
C ARG A 129 -14.23 6.40 8.15
N ASN A 130 -13.28 6.48 7.22
CA ASN A 130 -13.11 5.47 6.16
C ASN A 130 -12.46 4.18 6.67
N LEU A 131 -11.98 4.14 7.93
CA LEU A 131 -11.28 2.98 8.50
C LEU A 131 -12.16 2.18 9.47
N GLU A 132 -13.22 2.81 10.00
CA GLU A 132 -14.02 2.25 11.09
C GLU A 132 -14.55 0.84 10.81
N THR A 133 -15.16 0.62 9.64
CA THR A 133 -15.74 -0.69 9.29
C THR A 133 -14.67 -1.77 9.25
N ALA A 134 -13.53 -1.49 8.63
CA ALA A 134 -12.44 -2.46 8.53
C ALA A 134 -11.85 -2.80 9.91
N VAL A 135 -11.69 -1.80 10.78
CA VAL A 135 -11.17 -2.00 12.15
C VAL A 135 -12.15 -2.81 12.99
N LYS A 136 -13.43 -2.44 12.98
CA LYS A 136 -14.49 -3.17 13.69
C LYS A 136 -14.60 -4.61 13.21
N ALA A 137 -14.57 -4.84 11.89
CA ALA A 137 -14.60 -6.18 11.30
C ALA A 137 -13.36 -7.00 11.71
N ALA A 138 -12.17 -6.41 11.66
CA ALA A 138 -10.94 -7.11 12.01
C ALA A 138 -10.95 -7.52 13.49
N ASN A 139 -11.38 -6.63 14.38
CA ASN A 139 -11.52 -6.91 15.80
C ASN A 139 -12.58 -7.98 16.09
N LYS A 140 -13.74 -7.94 15.40
CA LYS A 140 -14.80 -8.95 15.50
C LYS A 140 -14.30 -10.35 15.13
N GLU A 141 -13.45 -10.44 14.12
CA GLU A 141 -12.85 -11.70 13.64
C GLU A 141 -11.55 -12.05 14.37
N ASN A 142 -11.24 -11.36 15.48
CA ASN A 142 -10.05 -11.52 16.32
C ASN A 142 -8.70 -11.25 15.62
N GLY A 143 -8.71 -10.67 14.42
CA GLY A 143 -7.51 -10.23 13.72
C GLY A 143 -6.81 -9.05 14.41
N HIS A 144 -5.60 -8.73 13.98
CA HIS A 144 -4.85 -7.58 14.45
C HIS A 144 -5.06 -6.39 13.51
N ALA A 145 -5.95 -5.47 13.91
CA ALA A 145 -6.12 -4.20 13.22
C ALA A 145 -4.93 -3.29 13.54
N GLN A 146 -4.09 -3.00 12.54
CA GLN A 146 -3.04 -1.99 12.63
C GLN A 146 -3.45 -0.80 11.76
N ILE A 147 -3.70 0.37 12.35
CA ILE A 147 -3.99 1.57 11.53
C ILE A 147 -2.68 2.22 11.12
N ALA A 148 -2.53 2.46 9.82
CA ALA A 148 -1.40 3.16 9.24
C ALA A 148 -1.77 4.61 8.87
N LEU A 149 -1.00 5.56 9.39
CA LEU A 149 -1.08 6.97 9.05
C LEU A 149 -0.18 7.27 7.85
N SER A 150 -0.78 7.77 6.77
CA SER A 150 -0.05 8.21 5.58
C SER A 150 0.76 9.47 5.93
N TYR A 151 2.06 9.30 6.17
CA TYR A 151 2.94 10.39 6.57
C TYR A 151 3.13 11.39 5.44
N THR A 152 3.07 12.67 5.76
CA THR A 152 3.28 13.76 4.81
C THR A 152 3.70 15.03 5.54
N LEU A 153 4.08 16.06 4.78
CA LEU A 153 4.54 17.34 5.30
C LEU A 153 3.57 18.46 4.88
N GLY A 154 3.50 19.50 5.70
CA GLY A 154 2.72 20.70 5.44
C GLY A 154 2.30 21.37 6.75
N ASP A 155 1.85 22.62 6.67
CA ASP A 155 1.53 23.43 7.86
C ASP A 155 0.41 22.81 8.72
N ALA A 156 -0.43 21.96 8.14
CA ALA A 156 -1.49 21.24 8.84
C ALA A 156 -0.99 20.00 9.62
N TYR A 157 0.17 19.46 9.25
CA TYR A 157 0.68 18.17 9.73
C TYR A 157 1.67 18.36 10.88
N THR A 158 1.22 19.04 11.93
CA THR A 158 2.01 19.33 13.14
C THR A 158 2.11 18.10 14.04
N LEU A 159 3.00 18.13 15.05
CA LEU A 159 3.05 17.07 16.06
C LEU A 159 1.72 16.88 16.80
N ASP A 160 0.97 17.96 17.05
CA ASP A 160 -0.36 17.86 17.68
C ASP A 160 -1.35 17.12 16.78
N TYR A 161 -1.34 17.39 15.47
CA TYR A 161 -2.13 16.60 14.52
C TYR A 161 -1.80 15.10 14.63
N TRP A 162 -0.51 14.73 14.61
CA TRP A 162 -0.11 13.33 14.67
C TRP A 162 -0.49 12.66 16.01
N LYS A 163 -0.33 13.36 17.13
CA LYS A 163 -0.75 12.87 18.46
C LYS A 163 -2.26 12.67 18.56
N ASP A 164 -3.04 13.62 18.07
CA ASP A 164 -4.50 13.54 18.05
C ASP A 164 -4.99 12.37 17.19
N MET A 165 -4.34 12.16 16.04
CA MET A 165 -4.63 11.01 15.18
C MET A 165 -4.27 9.68 15.84
N ALA A 166 -3.13 9.61 16.55
CA ALA A 166 -2.75 8.40 17.28
C ALA A 166 -3.75 8.03 18.38
N LYS A 167 -4.22 9.02 19.16
CA LYS A 167 -5.28 8.79 20.17
C LYS A 167 -6.56 8.28 19.54
N LYS A 168 -7.01 8.88 18.44
CA LYS A 168 -8.20 8.39 17.70
C LYS A 168 -8.03 6.95 17.20
N ILE A 169 -6.83 6.57 16.82
CA ILE A 169 -6.50 5.20 16.38
C ILE A 169 -6.66 4.20 17.53
N GLU A 170 -6.13 4.54 18.71
CA GLU A 170 -6.25 3.72 19.92
C GLU A 170 -7.71 3.64 20.40
N ASP A 171 -8.43 4.78 20.43
CA ASP A 171 -9.85 4.85 20.79
C ASP A 171 -10.76 4.03 19.85
N LEU A 172 -10.40 3.94 18.56
CA LEU A 172 -11.12 3.12 17.57
C LEU A 172 -10.88 1.61 17.78
N GLY A 173 -9.93 1.24 18.65
CA GLY A 173 -9.61 -0.14 19.00
C GLY A 173 -8.56 -0.79 18.10
N ALA A 174 -7.69 -0.01 17.45
CA ALA A 174 -6.53 -0.59 16.77
C ALA A 174 -5.57 -1.22 17.78
N LYS A 175 -4.95 -2.34 17.41
CA LYS A 175 -3.98 -3.07 18.26
C LYS A 175 -2.54 -2.60 18.09
N SER A 176 -2.26 -1.80 17.05
CA SER A 176 -1.00 -1.08 16.85
C SER A 176 -1.19 0.06 15.85
N LEU A 177 -0.25 1.01 15.84
CA LEU A 177 -0.20 2.13 14.91
C LEU A 177 1.02 1.99 13.99
N CYS A 178 0.86 2.30 12.71
CA CYS A 178 1.96 2.37 11.76
C CYS A 178 2.14 3.80 11.23
N ILE A 179 3.36 4.33 11.29
CA ILE A 179 3.74 5.52 10.53
C ILE A 179 4.11 5.04 9.12
N LYS A 180 3.27 5.35 8.13
CA LYS A 180 3.49 4.94 6.74
C LYS A 180 4.04 6.09 5.92
N ASP A 181 5.36 6.13 5.80
CA ASP A 181 6.09 7.06 4.92
C ASP A 181 6.35 6.43 3.54
N MET A 182 5.30 6.40 2.73
CA MET A 182 5.30 5.80 1.38
C MET A 182 6.28 6.45 0.39
N ALA A 183 6.74 7.67 0.65
CA ALA A 183 7.59 8.42 -0.25
C ALA A 183 9.02 8.59 0.27
N GLY A 184 9.32 8.19 1.52
CA GLY A 184 10.64 8.41 2.10
C GLY A 184 10.88 9.88 2.45
N LEU A 185 9.90 10.56 3.03
CA LEU A 185 9.94 11.97 3.42
C LEU A 185 10.41 12.19 4.86
N LEU A 186 10.25 11.20 5.74
CA LEU A 186 10.57 11.32 7.14
C LEU A 186 12.09 11.32 7.32
N THR A 187 12.64 12.45 7.81
CA THR A 187 14.07 12.57 8.06
C THR A 187 14.42 12.08 9.47
N PRO A 188 15.68 11.69 9.75
CA PRO A 188 16.02 10.99 10.99
C PRO A 188 15.68 11.73 12.28
N TYR A 189 15.99 13.03 12.36
CA TYR A 189 15.67 13.83 13.55
C TYR A 189 14.16 14.06 13.70
N LYS A 190 13.42 14.20 12.59
CA LYS A 190 11.96 14.27 12.62
C LYS A 190 11.33 12.95 13.02
N ALA A 191 11.96 11.82 12.72
CA ALA A 191 11.54 10.52 13.23
C ALA A 191 11.67 10.46 14.76
N THR A 192 12.77 10.95 15.34
CA THR A 192 12.91 11.05 16.80
C THR A 192 11.80 11.91 17.41
N GLU A 193 11.56 13.12 16.88
CA GLU A 193 10.50 14.00 17.37
C GLU A 193 9.11 13.33 17.29
N LEU A 194 8.77 12.77 16.13
CA LEU A 194 7.46 12.16 15.88
C LEU A 194 7.25 10.92 16.75
N VAL A 195 8.16 9.96 16.74
CA VAL A 195 8.02 8.70 17.49
C VAL A 195 7.92 8.98 18.99
N THR A 196 8.75 9.88 19.53
CA THR A 196 8.68 10.27 20.95
C THR A 196 7.28 10.83 21.27
N ALA A 197 6.80 11.79 20.48
CA ALA A 197 5.49 12.39 20.70
C ALA A 197 4.33 11.37 20.61
N LEU A 198 4.43 10.39 19.71
CA LEU A 198 3.43 9.32 19.60
C LEU A 198 3.49 8.35 20.78
N LYS A 199 4.69 7.92 21.21
CA LYS A 199 4.85 7.04 22.39
C LYS A 199 4.40 7.69 23.70
N GLU A 200 4.41 9.02 23.78
CA GLU A 200 3.83 9.77 24.91
C GLU A 200 2.30 9.85 24.86
N SER A 201 1.70 9.55 23.70
CA SER A 201 0.27 9.77 23.45
C SER A 201 -0.59 8.52 23.45
N VAL A 202 0.01 7.34 23.20
CA VAL A 202 -0.68 6.04 23.11
C VAL A 202 0.18 4.91 23.70
N ASP A 203 -0.47 3.86 24.19
CA ASP A 203 0.20 2.68 24.76
C ASP A 203 0.41 1.56 23.72
N ILE A 204 -0.38 1.56 22.64
CA ILE A 204 -0.27 0.56 21.57
C ILE A 204 1.11 0.62 20.86
N PRO A 205 1.63 -0.52 20.35
CA PRO A 205 2.90 -0.56 19.65
C PRO A 205 2.93 0.33 18.40
N ILE A 206 4.09 0.93 18.14
CA ILE A 206 4.35 1.76 16.96
C ILE A 206 5.25 1.00 15.97
N ASP A 207 4.77 0.92 14.74
CA ASP A 207 5.44 0.38 13.58
C ASP A 207 5.88 1.54 12.67
N LEU A 208 7.10 1.51 12.15
CA LEU A 208 7.58 2.46 11.16
C LEU A 208 7.86 1.78 9.82
N HIS A 209 7.11 2.20 8.81
CA HIS A 209 7.30 1.82 7.42
C HIS A 209 7.78 3.02 6.62
N THR A 210 8.99 2.96 6.06
CA THR A 210 9.48 3.99 5.12
C THR A 210 10.19 3.42 3.91
N HIS A 211 10.04 4.11 2.77
CA HIS A 211 10.72 3.80 1.53
C HIS A 211 12.08 4.49 1.45
N TYR A 212 13.05 3.84 0.80
CA TYR A 212 14.43 4.30 0.67
C TYR A 212 14.64 5.36 -0.43
N THR A 213 13.58 5.90 -1.01
CA THR A 213 13.66 6.65 -2.28
C THR A 213 14.51 7.91 -2.16
N SER A 214 14.47 8.57 -1.01
CA SER A 214 15.29 9.75 -0.69
C SER A 214 16.69 9.41 -0.16
N GLY A 215 16.96 8.14 0.15
CA GLY A 215 18.22 7.66 0.72
C GLY A 215 18.34 7.77 2.25
N VAL A 216 17.33 8.30 2.96
CA VAL A 216 17.44 8.56 4.41
C VAL A 216 16.84 7.47 5.31
N ALA A 217 16.18 6.46 4.73
CA ALA A 217 15.33 5.54 5.48
C ALA A 217 16.08 4.69 6.54
N SER A 218 17.29 4.19 6.28
CA SER A 218 18.06 3.45 7.31
C SER A 218 18.42 4.33 8.51
N MET A 219 18.82 5.58 8.27
CA MET A 219 19.08 6.54 9.36
C MET A 219 17.80 6.88 10.12
N THR A 220 16.68 6.92 9.40
CA THR A 220 15.35 7.18 9.96
C THR A 220 14.93 6.05 10.89
N TYR A 221 15.13 4.79 10.49
CA TYR A 221 14.91 3.64 11.36
C TYR A 221 15.81 3.67 12.58
N LEU A 222 17.12 3.92 12.42
CA LEU A 222 18.03 4.02 13.56
C LEU A 222 17.52 5.04 14.60
N LYS A 223 17.17 6.25 14.16
CA LYS A 223 16.69 7.32 15.05
C LYS A 223 15.28 7.07 15.61
N ALA A 224 14.43 6.34 14.89
CA ALA A 224 13.09 5.96 15.36
C ALA A 224 13.15 4.85 16.42
N VAL A 225 13.99 3.84 16.22
CA VAL A 225 14.21 2.75 17.18
C VAL A 225 14.80 3.30 18.47
N GLU A 226 15.80 4.19 18.38
CA GLU A 226 16.33 4.90 19.56
C GLU A 226 15.29 5.75 20.30
N ALA A 227 14.23 6.20 19.60
CA ALA A 227 13.13 6.97 20.17
C ALA A 227 11.98 6.09 20.72
N GLY A 228 12.10 4.76 20.63
CA GLY A 228 11.12 3.82 21.19
C GLY A 228 10.12 3.24 20.20
N CYS A 229 10.43 3.26 18.89
CA CYS A 229 9.66 2.50 17.89
C CYS A 229 9.75 0.99 18.19
N ASP A 230 8.63 0.28 18.05
CA ASP A 230 8.51 -1.13 18.48
C ASP A 230 8.73 -2.12 17.33
N ILE A 231 8.40 -1.72 16.10
CA ILE A 231 8.49 -2.52 14.87
C ILE A 231 9.04 -1.64 13.74
N ILE A 232 9.87 -2.20 12.86
CA ILE A 232 10.26 -1.57 11.59
C ILE A 232 10.04 -2.54 10.42
N ASP A 233 9.69 -1.99 9.26
CA ASP A 233 9.53 -2.75 8.03
C ASP A 233 10.83 -2.79 7.20
N THR A 234 11.29 -3.97 6.84
CA THR A 234 12.48 -4.12 5.98
C THR A 234 12.20 -5.06 4.81
N ALA A 235 13.08 -5.01 3.81
CA ALA A 235 13.04 -5.91 2.66
C ALA A 235 14.34 -6.72 2.59
N MET A 236 14.28 -7.99 2.18
CA MET A 236 15.49 -8.76 1.87
C MET A 236 16.38 -8.04 0.86
N SER A 237 17.71 -8.01 1.09
CA SER A 237 18.64 -7.15 0.37
C SER A 237 18.57 -7.16 -1.17
N PRO A 238 18.28 -8.27 -1.88
CA PRO A 238 18.18 -8.25 -3.35
C PRO A 238 17.04 -7.38 -3.88
N PHE A 239 16.01 -7.14 -3.06
CA PHE A 239 14.88 -6.27 -3.38
C PHE A 239 14.70 -5.15 -2.34
N ALA A 240 15.77 -4.77 -1.67
CA ALA A 240 15.79 -3.61 -0.77
C ALA A 240 16.26 -2.34 -1.49
N LEU A 241 16.22 -1.22 -0.76
CA LEU A 241 16.70 0.10 -1.18
C LEU A 241 15.93 0.69 -2.36
N GLY A 242 16.37 1.86 -2.86
CA GLY A 242 15.70 2.56 -3.95
C GLY A 242 14.23 2.88 -3.61
N THR A 243 13.28 2.44 -4.42
CA THR A 243 11.85 2.56 -4.12
C THR A 243 11.32 1.49 -3.15
N SER A 244 12.16 0.60 -2.64
CA SER A 244 11.83 -0.40 -1.61
C SER A 244 12.24 0.07 -0.20
N GLN A 245 12.16 -0.81 0.79
CA GLN A 245 12.51 -0.56 2.20
C GLN A 245 14.01 -0.76 2.47
N PRO A 246 14.56 -0.29 3.61
CA PRO A 246 15.89 -0.70 4.08
C PRO A 246 16.11 -2.22 4.11
N ALA A 247 17.35 -2.65 3.88
CA ALA A 247 17.70 -4.07 3.85
C ALA A 247 17.61 -4.72 5.24
N THR A 248 16.91 -5.86 5.33
CA THR A 248 16.68 -6.62 6.56
C THR A 248 17.98 -6.99 7.26
N GLU A 249 18.92 -7.57 6.52
CA GLU A 249 20.22 -8.05 7.01
C GLU A 249 21.05 -6.90 7.60
N VAL A 250 21.00 -5.74 6.95
CA VAL A 250 21.72 -4.53 7.38
C VAL A 250 21.15 -3.99 8.68
N MET A 251 19.82 -3.91 8.81
CA MET A 251 19.18 -3.42 10.04
C MET A 251 19.40 -4.39 11.20
N VAL A 252 19.35 -5.70 10.95
CA VAL A 252 19.68 -6.73 11.95
C VAL A 252 21.11 -6.57 12.45
N GLU A 253 22.08 -6.37 11.55
CA GLU A 253 23.48 -6.16 11.95
C GLU A 253 23.67 -4.84 12.71
N THR A 254 22.99 -3.79 12.27
CA THR A 254 23.09 -2.45 12.86
C THR A 254 22.71 -2.46 14.34
N PHE A 255 21.72 -3.27 14.73
CA PHE A 255 21.27 -3.36 16.13
C PHE A 255 21.96 -4.47 16.94
N ARG A 256 22.81 -5.30 16.33
CA ARG A 256 23.52 -6.39 17.02
C ARG A 256 24.33 -5.85 18.20
N GLY A 257 24.20 -6.48 19.37
CA GLY A 257 24.92 -6.09 20.59
C GLY A 257 24.43 -4.80 21.27
N THR A 258 23.42 -4.14 20.70
CA THR A 258 22.76 -2.97 21.31
C THR A 258 21.58 -3.41 22.20
N PRO A 259 20.92 -2.50 22.95
CA PRO A 259 19.67 -2.82 23.64
C PRO A 259 18.56 -3.31 22.69
N TYR A 260 18.64 -2.95 21.40
CA TYR A 260 17.65 -3.24 20.37
C TYR A 260 17.94 -4.50 19.56
N ASP A 261 18.97 -5.27 19.92
CA ASP A 261 19.37 -6.49 19.21
C ASP A 261 18.16 -7.40 18.96
N THR A 262 17.91 -7.66 17.67
CA THR A 262 16.77 -8.45 17.18
C THR A 262 16.88 -9.94 17.55
N GLY A 263 18.11 -10.44 17.73
CA GLY A 263 18.40 -11.86 17.89
C GLY A 263 18.24 -12.72 16.61
N LEU A 264 18.00 -12.11 15.44
CA LEU A 264 17.82 -12.85 14.18
C LEU A 264 19.16 -13.38 13.64
N ASP A 265 19.13 -14.58 13.06
CA ASP A 265 20.32 -15.26 12.51
C ASP A 265 20.70 -14.70 11.13
N GLN A 266 21.88 -14.09 11.03
CA GLN A 266 22.39 -13.55 9.78
C GLN A 266 22.68 -14.61 8.72
N ASN A 267 23.06 -15.83 9.12
CA ASN A 267 23.33 -16.88 8.13
C ASN A 267 22.03 -17.30 7.45
N LEU A 268 20.97 -17.48 8.23
CA LEU A 268 19.64 -17.78 7.69
C LEU A 268 19.12 -16.65 6.79
N LEU A 269 19.30 -15.39 7.19
CA LEU A 269 18.95 -14.23 6.36
C LEU A 269 19.76 -14.21 5.06
N ALA A 270 21.06 -14.47 5.11
CA ALA A 270 21.91 -14.54 3.93
C ALA A 270 21.44 -15.64 2.96
N GLU A 271 21.07 -16.83 3.45
CA GLU A 271 20.53 -17.90 2.62
C GLU A 271 19.22 -17.50 1.91
N ILE A 272 18.34 -16.76 2.59
CA ILE A 272 17.11 -16.21 2.00
C ILE A 272 17.46 -15.16 0.94
N ALA A 273 18.44 -14.31 1.18
CA ALA A 273 18.91 -13.33 0.20
C ALA A 273 19.52 -14.00 -1.04
N GLU A 274 20.30 -15.08 -0.88
CA GLU A 274 20.83 -15.86 -2.00
C GLU A 274 19.72 -16.45 -2.86
N TYR A 275 18.59 -16.86 -2.26
CA TYR A 275 17.45 -17.36 -3.03
C TYR A 275 16.84 -16.29 -3.95
N PHE A 276 16.69 -15.06 -3.47
CA PHE A 276 16.11 -13.97 -4.27
C PHE A 276 17.09 -13.32 -5.25
N ARG A 277 18.41 -13.49 -5.06
CA ARG A 277 19.43 -12.83 -5.89
C ARG A 277 19.33 -13.19 -7.39
N PRO A 278 19.21 -14.47 -7.80
CA PRO A 278 19.00 -14.80 -9.21
C PRO A 278 17.77 -14.13 -9.83
N MET A 279 16.68 -13.98 -9.05
CA MET A 279 15.47 -13.30 -9.53
C MET A 279 15.71 -11.81 -9.78
N ARG A 280 16.51 -11.16 -8.94
CA ARG A 280 16.93 -9.77 -9.14
C ARG A 280 17.75 -9.64 -10.42
N GLU A 281 18.74 -10.51 -10.63
CA GLU A 281 19.59 -10.46 -11.83
C GLU A 281 18.77 -10.66 -13.11
N GLU A 282 17.82 -11.60 -13.10
CA GLU A 282 16.90 -11.81 -14.22
C GLU A 282 15.97 -10.62 -14.44
N ALA A 283 15.46 -10.01 -13.38
CA ALA A 283 14.61 -8.82 -13.50
C ALA A 283 15.38 -7.63 -14.09
N LEU A 284 16.67 -7.47 -13.78
CA LEU A 284 17.54 -6.48 -14.39
C LEU A 284 17.83 -6.80 -15.86
N ALA A 285 18.17 -8.06 -16.17
CA ALA A 285 18.49 -8.49 -17.52
C ALA A 285 17.28 -8.35 -18.48
N SER A 286 16.09 -8.70 -18.01
CA SER A 286 14.83 -8.57 -18.77
C SER A 286 14.29 -7.13 -18.85
N GLY A 287 14.83 -6.20 -18.05
CA GLY A 287 14.35 -4.82 -17.95
C GLY A 287 13.07 -4.66 -17.13
N LEU A 288 12.56 -5.74 -16.51
CA LEU A 288 11.44 -5.70 -15.58
C LEU A 288 11.75 -4.80 -14.37
N MET A 289 12.98 -4.87 -13.86
CA MET A 289 13.51 -3.96 -12.85
C MET A 289 14.23 -2.80 -13.54
N ASN A 290 13.67 -1.59 -13.44
CA ASN A 290 14.31 -0.40 -13.99
C ASN A 290 15.42 0.09 -13.05
N THR A 291 16.64 0.29 -13.54
CA THR A 291 17.76 0.79 -12.72
C THR A 291 17.48 2.15 -12.07
N LYS A 292 16.57 2.97 -12.64
CA LYS A 292 16.12 4.23 -12.03
C LYS A 292 15.44 4.02 -10.68
N VAL A 293 14.72 2.92 -10.47
CA VAL A 293 14.04 2.66 -9.20
C VAL A 293 14.99 2.22 -8.09
N LEU A 294 16.24 1.87 -8.43
CA LEU A 294 17.29 1.53 -7.47
C LEU A 294 18.06 2.77 -6.95
N GLY A 295 17.99 3.87 -7.70
CA GLY A 295 18.71 5.10 -7.37
C GLY A 295 18.05 5.92 -6.25
N VAL A 296 18.88 6.71 -5.57
CA VAL A 296 18.39 7.76 -4.66
C VAL A 296 17.89 8.94 -5.47
N ASN A 297 16.71 9.45 -5.13
CA ASN A 297 16.12 10.64 -5.71
C ASN A 297 15.84 11.70 -4.64
N ILE A 298 16.78 12.63 -4.48
CA ILE A 298 16.69 13.74 -3.53
C ILE A 298 15.53 14.70 -3.83
N LYS A 299 15.05 14.76 -5.08
CA LYS A 299 13.91 15.60 -5.47
C LYS A 299 12.64 15.22 -4.69
N THR A 300 12.55 13.98 -4.20
CA THR A 300 11.46 13.53 -3.33
C THR A 300 11.37 14.37 -2.05
N LEU A 301 12.50 14.71 -1.42
CA LEU A 301 12.51 15.58 -0.24
C LEU A 301 12.24 17.05 -0.57
N MET A 302 12.59 17.49 -1.78
CA MET A 302 12.39 18.87 -2.22
C MET A 302 10.93 19.18 -2.60
N TYR A 303 10.31 18.32 -3.41
CA TYR A 303 8.99 18.58 -3.97
C TYR A 303 7.88 17.73 -3.33
N GLN A 304 8.24 16.78 -2.46
CA GLN A 304 7.29 15.84 -1.84
C GLN A 304 6.52 14.98 -2.86
N VAL A 305 6.99 14.92 -4.12
CA VAL A 305 6.41 14.13 -5.19
C VAL A 305 6.97 12.70 -5.12
N PRO A 306 6.15 11.67 -4.86
CA PRO A 306 6.62 10.30 -4.84
C PRO A 306 7.23 9.87 -6.17
N GLY A 307 8.26 9.03 -6.17
CA GLY A 307 8.97 8.61 -7.39
C GLY A 307 8.06 7.97 -8.47
N GLY A 308 7.07 7.19 -8.05
CA GLY A 308 6.07 6.61 -8.96
C GLY A 308 5.15 7.67 -9.59
N MET A 309 4.78 8.72 -8.85
CA MET A 309 4.05 9.86 -9.40
C MET A 309 4.94 10.61 -10.41
N LEU A 310 6.20 10.86 -10.05
CA LEU A 310 7.16 11.56 -10.91
C LEU A 310 7.36 10.88 -12.27
N SER A 311 7.56 9.56 -12.27
CA SER A 311 7.73 8.78 -13.51
C SER A 311 6.48 8.86 -14.40
N ASN A 312 5.29 8.84 -13.81
CA ASN A 312 4.03 9.00 -14.56
C ASN A 312 3.88 10.40 -15.17
N LEU A 313 4.20 11.46 -14.41
CA LEU A 313 4.19 12.84 -14.92
C LEU A 313 5.11 12.99 -16.14
N VAL A 314 6.31 12.43 -16.07
CA VAL A 314 7.27 12.44 -17.19
C VAL A 314 6.71 11.68 -18.41
N SER A 315 6.09 10.51 -18.22
CA SER A 315 5.46 9.77 -19.32
C SER A 315 4.33 10.56 -19.98
N GLN A 316 3.44 11.16 -19.18
CA GLN A 316 2.33 11.97 -19.68
C GLN A 316 2.82 13.16 -20.50
N LEU A 317 3.84 13.89 -20.01
CA LEU A 317 4.41 15.02 -20.75
C LEU A 317 5.07 14.56 -22.06
N LYS A 318 5.76 13.41 -22.04
CA LYS A 318 6.37 12.83 -23.24
C LYS A 318 5.35 12.39 -24.28
N GLU A 319 4.27 11.73 -23.86
CA GLU A 319 3.16 11.35 -24.75
C GLU A 319 2.50 12.57 -25.40
N MET A 320 2.51 13.72 -24.71
CA MET A 320 2.01 15.00 -25.23
C MET A 320 3.04 15.81 -26.03
N GLY A 321 4.32 15.39 -26.07
CA GLY A 321 5.41 16.18 -26.65
C GLY A 321 5.61 17.53 -25.95
N GLN A 322 5.52 17.54 -24.62
CA GLN A 322 5.59 18.72 -23.75
C GLN A 322 6.60 18.53 -22.60
N GLU A 323 7.65 17.76 -22.81
CA GLU A 323 8.67 17.48 -21.78
C GLU A 323 9.36 18.74 -21.24
N ASP A 324 9.39 19.81 -22.03
CA ASP A 324 9.91 21.13 -21.66
C ASP A 324 9.13 21.79 -20.50
N LYS A 325 7.88 21.37 -20.27
CA LYS A 325 7.00 21.88 -19.20
C LYS A 325 7.20 21.19 -17.85
N TYR A 326 8.15 20.27 -17.74
CA TYR A 326 8.35 19.45 -16.55
C TYR A 326 8.52 20.25 -15.25
N GLU A 327 9.40 21.26 -15.23
CA GLU A 327 9.64 22.07 -14.02
C GLU A 327 8.39 22.88 -13.63
N ALA A 328 7.65 23.41 -14.62
CA ALA A 328 6.38 24.11 -14.38
C ALA A 328 5.32 23.18 -13.75
N VAL A 329 5.29 21.90 -14.13
CA VAL A 329 4.42 20.90 -13.50
C VAL A 329 4.82 20.65 -12.05
N LEU A 330 6.11 20.51 -11.75
CA LEU A 330 6.58 20.31 -10.37
C LEU A 330 6.22 21.50 -9.46
N GLU A 331 6.27 22.72 -9.98
CA GLU A 331 5.83 23.91 -9.24
C GLU A 331 4.30 24.01 -9.10
N GLU A 332 3.54 23.40 -10.01
CA GLU A 332 2.07 23.41 -9.96
C GLU A 332 1.50 22.36 -9.00
N VAL A 333 2.19 21.22 -8.80
CA VAL A 333 1.78 20.17 -7.87
C VAL A 333 1.47 20.69 -6.45
N PRO A 334 2.35 21.44 -5.76
CA PRO A 334 2.04 21.95 -4.42
C PRO A 334 0.87 22.95 -4.42
N ARG A 335 0.66 23.70 -5.52
CA ARG A 335 -0.48 24.61 -5.67
C ARG A 335 -1.79 23.86 -5.78
N VAL A 336 -1.84 22.82 -6.61
CA VAL A 336 -3.02 21.93 -6.73
C VAL A 336 -3.28 21.21 -5.41
N ARG A 337 -2.24 20.68 -4.76
CA ARG A 337 -2.34 20.03 -3.45
C ARG A 337 -2.97 20.97 -2.42
N LYS A 338 -2.53 22.23 -2.36
CA LYS A 338 -3.09 23.25 -1.47
C LYS A 338 -4.57 23.51 -1.75
N ASP A 339 -4.92 23.70 -3.02
CA ASP A 339 -6.32 23.92 -3.42
C ASP A 339 -7.21 22.71 -3.11
N PHE A 340 -6.64 21.50 -3.08
CA PHE A 340 -7.32 20.25 -2.77
C PHE A 340 -7.28 19.91 -1.27
N GLY A 341 -7.01 20.87 -0.38
CA GLY A 341 -7.11 20.65 1.07
C GLY A 341 -5.89 19.94 1.68
N GLU A 342 -4.77 19.97 0.98
CA GLU A 342 -3.47 19.40 1.39
C GLU A 342 -3.44 17.89 1.63
N PRO A 343 -4.03 17.02 0.79
CA PRO A 343 -4.02 15.57 1.02
C PRO A 343 -2.58 15.03 1.07
N PRO A 344 -2.31 13.95 1.85
CA PRO A 344 -1.11 13.16 1.66
C PRO A 344 -1.02 12.69 0.20
N LEU A 345 0.17 12.76 -0.41
CA LEU A 345 0.38 12.32 -1.80
C LEU A 345 0.66 10.82 -1.84
N VAL A 346 -0.37 10.01 -1.64
CA VAL A 346 -0.37 8.55 -1.75
C VAL A 346 -1.38 8.10 -2.80
N THR A 347 -1.36 6.86 -3.26
CA THR A 347 -2.41 6.39 -4.17
C THR A 347 -3.78 6.39 -3.47
N PRO A 348 -4.86 6.93 -4.09
CA PRO A 348 -4.91 7.56 -5.41
C PRO A 348 -4.65 9.08 -5.45
N SER A 349 -4.66 9.80 -4.32
CA SER A 349 -4.55 11.27 -4.25
C SER A 349 -3.31 11.84 -4.98
N SER A 350 -2.17 11.16 -4.96
CA SER A 350 -0.96 11.57 -5.70
C SER A 350 -1.19 11.68 -7.20
N GLN A 351 -1.88 10.70 -7.79
CA GLN A 351 -2.19 10.69 -9.23
C GLN A 351 -3.22 11.75 -9.59
N ILE A 352 -4.20 11.99 -8.71
CA ILE A 352 -5.21 13.03 -8.88
C ILE A 352 -4.56 14.41 -8.93
N VAL A 353 -3.76 14.74 -7.92
CA VAL A 353 -3.03 16.01 -7.84
C VAL A 353 -2.05 16.16 -9.01
N GLY A 354 -1.29 15.12 -9.30
CA GLY A 354 -0.29 15.13 -10.37
C GLY A 354 -0.87 15.35 -11.76
N THR A 355 -1.89 14.56 -12.12
CA THR A 355 -2.53 14.67 -13.43
C THR A 355 -3.21 16.02 -13.58
N GLN A 356 -3.85 16.54 -12.52
CA GLN A 356 -4.45 17.86 -12.56
C GLN A 356 -3.40 18.97 -12.72
N ALA A 357 -2.21 18.83 -12.12
CA ALA A 357 -1.10 19.77 -12.32
C ALA A 357 -0.61 19.77 -13.77
N VAL A 358 -0.47 18.60 -14.40
CA VAL A 358 -0.16 18.49 -15.84
C VAL A 358 -1.19 19.21 -16.68
N LEU A 359 -2.49 18.96 -16.44
CA LEU A 359 -3.56 19.60 -17.21
C LEU A 359 -3.57 21.13 -17.04
N ASN A 360 -3.33 21.63 -15.83
CA ASN A 360 -3.24 23.07 -15.56
C ASN A 360 -2.10 23.72 -16.38
N VAL A 361 -0.93 23.09 -16.40
CA VAL A 361 0.26 23.62 -17.10
C VAL A 361 0.15 23.47 -18.61
N VAL A 362 -0.31 22.33 -19.11
CA VAL A 362 -0.46 22.07 -20.55
C VAL A 362 -1.54 22.97 -21.15
N SER A 363 -2.66 23.17 -20.46
CA SER A 363 -3.75 24.03 -20.94
C SER A 363 -3.49 25.53 -20.80
N GLY A 364 -2.47 25.93 -20.02
CA GLY A 364 -2.13 27.33 -19.74
C GLY A 364 -3.11 28.04 -18.80
N GLU A 365 -4.12 27.34 -18.26
CA GLU A 365 -5.11 27.91 -17.35
C GLU A 365 -5.50 26.89 -16.26
N ARG A 366 -5.38 27.27 -14.99
CA ARG A 366 -5.69 26.39 -13.86
C ARG A 366 -7.17 25.97 -13.88
N TYR A 367 -7.42 24.66 -13.81
CA TYR A 367 -8.73 24.05 -13.73
C TYR A 367 -9.66 24.34 -14.93
N LYS A 368 -9.09 24.64 -16.11
CA LYS A 368 -9.85 24.69 -17.38
C LYS A 368 -10.33 23.31 -17.81
N MET A 369 -9.45 22.32 -17.67
CA MET A 369 -9.77 20.90 -17.80
C MET A 369 -9.64 20.24 -16.43
N VAL A 370 -10.65 19.48 -16.03
CA VAL A 370 -10.70 18.84 -14.72
C VAL A 370 -11.03 17.36 -14.88
N THR A 371 -10.19 16.49 -14.32
CA THR A 371 -10.41 15.04 -14.39
C THR A 371 -11.64 14.61 -13.60
N LYS A 372 -12.19 13.44 -13.94
CA LYS A 372 -13.31 12.86 -13.19
C LYS A 372 -12.91 12.63 -11.73
N GLU A 373 -11.70 12.17 -11.50
CA GLU A 373 -11.15 11.86 -10.18
C GLU A 373 -10.93 13.13 -9.35
N SER A 374 -10.51 14.24 -9.97
CA SER A 374 -10.42 15.53 -9.29
C SER A 374 -11.80 16.05 -8.88
N LYS A 375 -12.81 15.86 -9.74
CA LYS A 375 -14.21 16.20 -9.39
C LYS A 375 -14.72 15.34 -8.23
N LYS A 376 -14.42 14.04 -8.22
CA LYS A 376 -14.76 13.13 -7.12
C LYS A 376 -14.11 13.52 -5.79
N LEU A 377 -12.83 13.92 -5.82
CA LEU A 377 -12.15 14.43 -4.63
C LEU A 377 -12.84 15.69 -4.11
N LEU A 378 -13.06 16.66 -4.99
CA LEU A 378 -13.69 17.94 -4.64
C LEU A 378 -15.17 17.81 -4.27
N SER A 379 -15.86 16.75 -4.70
CA SER A 379 -17.23 16.43 -4.27
C SER A 379 -17.28 15.69 -2.93
N GLY A 380 -16.14 15.33 -2.34
CA GLY A 380 -16.06 14.61 -1.05
C GLY A 380 -16.25 13.10 -1.16
N GLU A 381 -16.23 12.51 -2.36
CA GLU A 381 -16.43 11.05 -2.53
C GLU A 381 -15.31 10.20 -1.94
N PHE A 382 -14.13 10.77 -1.69
CA PHE A 382 -13.02 10.10 -1.03
C PHE A 382 -12.98 10.34 0.49
N GLY A 383 -13.80 11.25 1.02
CA GLY A 383 -13.77 11.66 2.43
C GLY A 383 -13.24 13.08 2.62
N GLN A 384 -12.82 13.37 3.84
CA GLN A 384 -12.42 14.70 4.29
C GLN A 384 -10.90 14.84 4.34
N THR A 385 -10.39 15.95 3.81
CA THR A 385 -9.00 16.36 3.93
C THR A 385 -8.72 17.12 5.22
N VAL A 386 -7.44 17.22 5.60
CA VAL A 386 -7.00 17.93 6.81
C VAL A 386 -7.41 19.41 6.81
N LYS A 387 -7.45 20.05 5.64
CA LYS A 387 -7.96 21.41 5.44
C LYS A 387 -9.14 21.41 4.48
N PRO A 388 -10.05 22.39 4.57
CA PRO A 388 -11.08 22.60 3.56
C PRO A 388 -10.46 22.79 2.16
N PHE A 389 -11.17 22.35 1.13
CA PHE A 389 -10.83 22.67 -0.25
C PHE A 389 -10.91 24.18 -0.49
N ASN A 390 -10.15 24.69 -1.47
CA ASN A 390 -10.31 26.06 -1.93
C ASN A 390 -11.73 26.23 -2.51
N PRO A 391 -12.55 27.15 -1.97
CA PRO A 391 -13.97 27.27 -2.34
C PRO A 391 -14.17 27.69 -3.79
N GLU A 392 -13.30 28.55 -4.34
CA GLU A 392 -13.38 28.99 -5.73
C GLU A 392 -13.03 27.85 -6.69
N VAL A 393 -11.99 27.08 -6.36
CA VAL A 393 -11.58 25.89 -7.14
C VAL A 393 -12.65 24.81 -7.07
N GLN A 394 -13.18 24.53 -5.87
CA GLN A 394 -14.27 23.58 -5.69
C GLN A 394 -15.47 23.98 -6.56
N LYS A 395 -15.92 25.25 -6.46
CA LYS A 395 -17.04 25.76 -7.29
C LYS A 395 -16.75 25.66 -8.79
N LYS A 396 -15.55 26.02 -9.24
CA LYS A 396 -15.15 25.94 -10.67
C LYS A 396 -15.18 24.49 -11.18
N CYS A 397 -14.74 23.53 -10.37
CA CYS A 397 -14.60 22.13 -10.78
C CYS A 397 -15.91 21.33 -10.75
N ILE A 398 -16.76 21.53 -9.72
CA ILE A 398 -17.97 20.72 -9.50
C ILE A 398 -19.30 21.49 -9.69
N GLY A 399 -19.25 22.80 -9.95
CA GLY A 399 -20.44 23.61 -10.26
C GLY A 399 -21.42 23.69 -9.08
N ASP A 400 -22.67 23.29 -9.32
CA ASP A 400 -23.74 23.28 -8.29
C ASP A 400 -23.87 21.94 -7.55
N THR A 401 -22.97 20.98 -7.83
CA THR A 401 -22.92 19.72 -7.09
C THR A 401 -22.67 20.00 -5.61
N LYS A 402 -23.56 19.51 -4.74
CA LYS A 402 -23.39 19.64 -3.28
C LYS A 402 -22.28 18.68 -2.81
N PRO A 403 -21.23 19.17 -2.13
CA PRO A 403 -20.20 18.31 -1.57
C PRO A 403 -20.77 17.35 -0.50
N ILE A 404 -20.30 16.11 -0.52
CA ILE A 404 -20.52 15.12 0.53
C ILE A 404 -19.73 15.54 1.77
N THR A 405 -20.40 15.56 2.93
CA THR A 405 -19.80 15.96 4.22
C THR A 405 -19.85 14.84 5.26
N CYS A 406 -20.72 13.84 5.07
CA CYS A 406 -20.73 12.60 5.85
C CYS A 406 -19.60 11.65 5.39
N ARG A 407 -19.52 10.47 6.00
CA ARG A 407 -18.67 9.38 5.51
C ARG A 407 -19.26 8.89 4.18
N PRO A 408 -18.48 8.79 3.08
CA PRO A 408 -19.07 8.49 1.77
C PRO A 408 -19.74 7.11 1.69
N ALA A 409 -19.27 6.14 2.47
CA ALA A 409 -19.85 4.80 2.57
C ALA A 409 -21.31 4.80 3.04
N ASP A 410 -21.72 5.80 3.83
CA ASP A 410 -23.09 5.91 4.35
C ASP A 410 -24.12 6.13 3.22
N LEU A 411 -23.66 6.54 2.03
CA LEU A 411 -24.48 6.74 0.84
C LEU A 411 -24.52 5.52 -0.08
N ILE A 412 -23.75 4.47 0.22
CA ILE A 412 -23.66 3.25 -0.58
C ILE A 412 -24.56 2.19 0.05
N LYS A 413 -25.58 1.75 -0.69
CA LYS A 413 -26.45 0.64 -0.25
C LYS A 413 -25.66 -0.67 -0.22
N PRO A 414 -26.04 -1.66 0.63
CA PRO A 414 -25.45 -2.99 0.62
C PRO A 414 -25.36 -3.57 -0.80
N GLN A 415 -24.22 -4.17 -1.14
CA GLN A 415 -23.90 -4.58 -2.53
C GLN A 415 -23.73 -6.10 -2.67
N LEU A 416 -23.44 -6.83 -1.59
CA LEU A 416 -22.92 -8.19 -1.68
C LEU A 416 -23.92 -9.16 -2.34
N ALA A 417 -25.20 -9.08 -1.98
CA ALA A 417 -26.25 -9.95 -2.53
C ALA A 417 -26.46 -9.73 -4.05
N ASP A 418 -26.44 -8.48 -4.49
CA ASP A 418 -26.60 -8.15 -5.92
C ASP A 418 -25.39 -8.60 -6.73
N ILE A 419 -24.18 -8.40 -6.19
CA ILE A 419 -22.93 -8.86 -6.81
C ILE A 419 -22.90 -10.38 -6.92
N GLU A 420 -23.26 -11.10 -5.86
CA GLU A 420 -23.28 -12.57 -5.86
C GLU A 420 -24.26 -13.10 -6.91
N LYS A 421 -25.43 -12.47 -7.05
CA LYS A 421 -26.42 -12.82 -8.08
C LYS A 421 -25.90 -12.55 -9.50
N GLU A 422 -25.25 -11.42 -9.73
CA GLU A 422 -24.70 -11.04 -11.04
C GLU A 422 -23.61 -12.03 -11.49
N MET A 423 -22.72 -12.39 -10.57
CA MET A 423 -21.54 -13.20 -10.88
C MET A 423 -21.80 -14.71 -10.81
N ALA A 424 -22.95 -15.16 -10.28
CA ALA A 424 -23.25 -16.54 -9.87
C ALA A 424 -22.72 -17.66 -10.78
N GLN A 425 -22.79 -17.48 -12.11
CA GLN A 425 -22.27 -18.44 -13.10
C GLN A 425 -20.76 -18.73 -12.99
N TRP A 426 -19.98 -17.82 -12.41
CA TRP A 426 -18.52 -17.96 -12.27
C TRP A 426 -18.09 -18.48 -10.89
N LYS A 427 -19.02 -18.59 -9.93
CA LYS A 427 -18.71 -18.86 -8.52
C LYS A 427 -18.25 -20.30 -8.34
N GLN A 428 -17.01 -20.49 -7.90
CA GLN A 428 -16.44 -21.80 -7.53
C GLN A 428 -16.05 -21.86 -6.04
N GLN A 429 -15.92 -20.70 -5.41
CA GLN A 429 -15.70 -20.50 -3.99
C GLN A 429 -16.37 -19.19 -3.55
N ASP A 430 -16.55 -19.00 -2.25
CA ASP A 430 -17.17 -17.80 -1.69
C ASP A 430 -16.41 -16.52 -2.01
N GLU A 431 -15.09 -16.61 -1.99
CA GLU A 431 -14.17 -15.50 -2.20
C GLU A 431 -14.21 -14.94 -3.64
N ASP A 432 -14.76 -15.70 -4.61
CA ASP A 432 -14.91 -15.23 -5.99
C ASP A 432 -15.84 -14.01 -6.08
N VAL A 433 -16.84 -13.91 -5.19
CA VAL A 433 -17.74 -12.75 -5.08
C VAL A 433 -16.94 -11.48 -4.76
N LEU A 434 -15.94 -11.59 -3.89
CA LEU A 434 -15.08 -10.48 -3.50
C LEU A 434 -14.09 -10.10 -4.62
N SER A 435 -13.53 -11.08 -5.32
CA SER A 435 -12.69 -10.84 -6.50
C SER A 435 -13.48 -10.09 -7.58
N TYR A 436 -14.72 -10.51 -7.82
CA TYR A 436 -15.63 -9.84 -8.74
C TYR A 436 -16.01 -8.44 -8.27
N ALA A 437 -16.35 -8.27 -6.98
CA ALA A 437 -16.71 -6.97 -6.40
C ALA A 437 -15.62 -5.92 -6.64
N LEU A 438 -14.35 -6.29 -6.44
CA LEU A 438 -13.23 -5.36 -6.59
C LEU A 438 -12.88 -5.07 -8.05
N PHE A 439 -12.92 -6.09 -8.92
CA PHE A 439 -12.46 -5.97 -10.30
C PHE A 439 -13.35 -6.76 -11.29
N PRO A 440 -14.61 -6.37 -11.53
CA PRO A 440 -15.59 -7.21 -12.25
C PRO A 440 -15.09 -7.75 -13.59
N GLN A 441 -14.49 -6.88 -14.41
CA GLN A 441 -13.97 -7.25 -15.73
C GLN A 441 -12.73 -8.15 -15.61
N VAL A 442 -11.78 -7.81 -14.74
CA VAL A 442 -10.53 -8.58 -14.58
C VAL A 442 -10.81 -9.95 -13.98
N ALA A 443 -11.68 -10.01 -12.98
CA ALA A 443 -12.11 -11.24 -12.35
C ALA A 443 -12.84 -12.14 -13.35
N THR A 444 -13.76 -11.58 -14.17
CA THR A 444 -14.44 -12.34 -15.23
C THR A 444 -13.45 -12.95 -16.22
N GLU A 445 -12.45 -12.19 -16.68
CA GLU A 445 -11.40 -12.72 -17.56
C GLU A 445 -10.56 -13.81 -16.89
N PHE A 446 -10.25 -13.65 -15.61
CA PHE A 446 -9.60 -14.71 -14.83
C PHE A 446 -10.47 -15.95 -14.66
N PHE A 447 -11.78 -15.80 -14.40
CA PHE A 447 -12.68 -16.94 -14.23
C PHE A 447 -12.82 -17.76 -15.51
N LYS A 448 -12.92 -17.10 -16.67
CA LYS A 448 -12.86 -17.77 -17.99
C LYS A 448 -11.55 -18.52 -18.19
N TYR A 449 -10.42 -17.90 -17.83
CA TYR A 449 -9.11 -18.56 -17.89
C TYR A 449 -9.06 -19.79 -16.97
N ARG A 450 -9.51 -19.67 -15.72
CA ARG A 450 -9.57 -20.76 -14.73
C ARG A 450 -10.44 -21.91 -15.21
N GLU A 451 -11.59 -21.62 -15.82
CA GLU A 451 -12.46 -22.61 -16.45
C GLU A 451 -11.76 -23.31 -17.62
N ALA A 452 -11.11 -22.57 -18.51
CA ALA A 452 -10.36 -23.10 -19.64
C ALA A 452 -9.25 -24.07 -19.23
N GLN A 453 -8.51 -23.76 -18.16
CA GLN A 453 -7.47 -24.64 -17.63
C GLN A 453 -8.05 -25.95 -17.07
N LYS A 454 -9.28 -25.94 -16.53
CA LYS A 454 -9.95 -27.15 -16.02
C LYS A 454 -10.52 -28.01 -17.13
N THR A 455 -11.12 -27.39 -18.16
CA THR A 455 -11.73 -28.11 -19.28
C THR A 455 -10.73 -28.52 -20.35
N LYS A 456 -9.52 -27.94 -20.33
CA LYS A 456 -8.51 -27.97 -21.42
C LYS A 456 -9.02 -27.38 -22.73
N VAL A 457 -10.16 -26.69 -22.72
CA VAL A 457 -10.73 -26.02 -23.88
C VAL A 457 -10.45 -24.54 -23.71
N ASP A 458 -9.70 -23.94 -24.65
CA ASP A 458 -9.48 -22.49 -24.64
C ASP A 458 -10.67 -21.77 -25.30
N PRO A 459 -11.51 -21.05 -24.54
CA PRO A 459 -12.65 -20.33 -25.09
C PRO A 459 -12.23 -19.13 -25.95
N THR A 460 -10.96 -18.71 -25.92
CA THR A 460 -10.41 -17.68 -26.80
C THR A 460 -10.03 -18.21 -28.18
N LEU A 461 -9.79 -19.51 -28.30
CA LEU A 461 -9.60 -20.21 -29.57
C LEU A 461 -10.93 -20.73 -30.16
N ALA A 462 -12.05 -20.52 -29.46
CA ALA A 462 -13.36 -20.91 -29.93
C ALA A 462 -13.77 -20.12 -31.17
N ASP A 463 -14.04 -20.83 -32.27
CA ASP A 463 -14.67 -20.25 -33.44
C ASP A 463 -16.16 -20.03 -33.14
N LYS A 464 -16.48 -18.82 -32.68
CA LYS A 464 -17.83 -18.41 -32.31
C LYS A 464 -18.78 -18.36 -33.51
N GLU A 465 -18.24 -18.24 -34.73
CA GLU A 465 -19.02 -18.18 -35.96
C GLU A 465 -19.48 -19.59 -36.37
N ASN A 466 -18.60 -20.58 -36.23
CA ASN A 466 -18.88 -21.97 -36.59
C ASN A 466 -19.29 -22.88 -35.41
N LYS A 467 -19.34 -22.36 -34.18
CA LYS A 467 -19.63 -23.12 -32.94
C LYS A 467 -18.69 -24.31 -32.74
N VAL A 468 -17.43 -24.19 -33.14
CA VAL A 468 -16.41 -25.23 -32.96
C VAL A 468 -15.38 -24.77 -31.94
N TYR A 469 -15.08 -25.64 -30.97
CA TYR A 469 -14.00 -25.46 -30.01
C TYR A 469 -12.82 -26.33 -30.45
N PRO A 470 -11.62 -25.78 -30.65
CA PRO A 470 -10.43 -26.60 -30.80
C PRO A 470 -10.17 -27.30 -29.46
N VAL A 471 -10.05 -28.62 -29.53
CA VAL A 471 -9.74 -29.52 -28.39
C VAL A 471 -8.25 -29.53 -28.13
#